data_AF-A0A429UIT3-F1
#
_entry.id   AF-A0A429UIT3-F1
#
_cell.length_a   1.000
_cell.length_b   1.000
_cell.length_c   1.000
_cell.angle_alpha   90.00
_cell.angle_beta   90.00
_cell.angle_gamma   90.00
#
_symmetry.space_group_name_H-M   'P 1'
#
loop_
_entity.id
_entity.type
_entity.pdbx_description
1 polymer ?
#
loop_
_entity_poly.entity_id
_entity_poly.type
_entity_poly.pdbx_seq_one_letter_code
_entity_poly.pdbx_strand_id
1 'polypeptide(L)'
;MPRIRSRRLTACALTAVSVVLATTALTATAGAAPKPAPKDSVKVLDWLAVRQNSSKPEHLRVGTDWTSHGHLYTHKKGRLGKKIGDISSHCSIADRNRHGYVALCHRVLRTDHGSISLSDAIDRFGRHPHGGRSAVTGGTGAYADAEGQAEITFFGEGRARFLIKLDD
;
A
#
# COMPACT_ATOMS: atom_id res chain seq x y z
N MET A 1 -22.16 -36.80 31.25
CA MET A 1 -21.58 -36.46 32.57
C MET A 1 -20.33 -35.63 32.37
N PRO A 2 -20.34 -34.29 32.61
CA PRO A 2 -19.17 -33.45 32.46
C PRO A 2 -18.35 -33.43 33.77
N ARG A 3 -17.05 -33.74 33.69
CA ARG A 3 -16.11 -33.61 34.81
C ARG A 3 -15.45 -32.24 34.78
N ILE A 4 -15.86 -31.40 35.72
CA ILE A 4 -15.18 -30.17 36.13
C ILE A 4 -13.83 -30.56 36.77
N ARG A 5 -12.73 -29.95 36.31
CA ARG A 5 -11.48 -29.91 37.07
C ARG A 5 -10.87 -28.51 37.05
N SER A 6 -11.15 -27.78 38.11
CA SER A 6 -10.47 -26.58 38.56
C SER A 6 -9.03 -26.90 38.96
N ARG A 7 -8.04 -26.15 38.46
CA ARG A 7 -6.70 -26.11 39.09
C ARG A 7 -6.15 -24.69 39.13
N ARG A 8 -6.29 -24.15 40.34
CA ARG A 8 -5.40 -23.29 41.14
C ARG A 8 -4.39 -22.38 40.43
N LEU A 9 -4.56 -21.10 40.78
CA LEU A 9 -3.61 -19.99 40.76
C LEU A 9 -2.26 -20.36 41.39
N THR A 10 -1.17 -19.88 40.77
CA THR A 10 0.09 -19.63 41.48
C THR A 10 0.63 -18.28 41.01
N ALA A 11 0.50 -17.28 41.87
CA ALA A 11 1.22 -16.01 41.76
C ALA A 11 2.62 -16.22 42.36
N CYS A 12 3.67 -15.79 41.66
CA CYS A 12 4.99 -15.61 42.26
C CYS A 12 5.30 -14.12 42.27
N ALA A 13 5.44 -13.59 43.48
CA ALA A 13 5.86 -12.23 43.75
C ALA A 13 7.40 -12.15 43.89
N LEU A 14 7.95 -11.10 43.26
CA LEU A 14 9.07 -10.23 43.63
C LEU A 14 10.34 -10.82 44.28
N THR A 15 11.46 -10.62 43.60
CA THR A 15 12.72 -10.20 44.24
C THR A 15 13.33 -9.04 43.46
N ALA A 16 13.26 -7.85 44.05
CA ALA A 16 14.06 -6.71 43.65
C ALA A 16 15.47 -6.87 44.25
N VAL A 17 16.50 -6.79 43.40
CA VAL A 17 17.89 -6.67 43.86
C VAL A 17 18.42 -5.36 43.26
N SER A 18 18.60 -4.38 44.14
CA SER A 18 19.31 -3.14 43.85
C SER A 18 20.82 -3.40 43.95
N VAL A 19 21.59 -3.01 42.92
CA VAL A 19 23.05 -2.90 43.02
C VAL A 19 23.51 -1.55 42.45
N VAL A 20 23.90 -0.71 43.41
CA VAL A 20 25.04 0.22 43.47
C VAL A 20 25.52 0.91 42.18
N LEU A 21 25.52 2.25 42.26
CA LEU A 21 26.15 3.21 41.35
C LEU A 21 27.62 2.86 41.05
N ALA A 22 27.97 2.88 39.76
CA ALA A 22 29.30 3.23 39.29
C ALA A 22 29.18 4.51 38.46
N THR A 23 29.53 5.66 39.04
CA THR A 23 29.71 6.92 38.32
C THR A 23 31.01 6.86 37.52
N THR A 24 30.92 6.36 36.30
CA THR A 24 31.90 6.71 35.26
C THR A 24 31.44 8.03 34.64
N ALA A 25 32.15 9.10 34.96
CA ALA A 25 32.05 10.36 34.26
C ALA A 25 32.57 10.16 32.83
N LEU A 26 31.70 9.72 31.92
CA LEU A 26 31.90 9.99 30.50
C LEU A 26 31.61 11.48 30.31
N THR A 27 32.64 12.24 30.00
CA THR A 27 32.52 13.53 29.32
C THR A 27 31.84 13.29 27.97
N ALA A 28 30.52 13.20 27.98
CA ALA A 28 29.71 13.30 26.80
C ALA A 28 29.85 14.74 26.33
N THR A 29 30.60 14.94 25.24
CA THR A 29 30.36 16.09 24.39
C THR A 29 28.87 16.04 24.06
N ALA A 30 28.10 16.98 24.61
CA ALA A 30 26.73 17.22 24.21
C ALA A 30 26.77 17.72 22.76
N GLY A 31 27.01 16.80 21.83
CA GLY A 31 26.72 17.00 20.43
C GLY A 31 25.24 17.34 20.38
N ALA A 32 24.93 18.54 19.90
CA ALA A 32 23.58 18.99 19.68
C ALA A 32 22.76 17.83 19.12
N ALA A 33 21.66 17.47 19.79
CA ALA A 33 20.70 16.55 19.24
C ALA A 33 20.43 16.98 17.78
N PRO A 34 20.46 16.05 16.80
CA PRO A 34 20.13 16.39 15.43
C PRO A 34 18.81 17.16 15.46
N LYS A 35 18.83 18.40 14.96
CA LYS A 35 17.60 19.16 14.73
C LYS A 35 16.65 18.23 13.98
N PRO A 36 15.37 18.08 14.39
CA PRO A 36 14.41 17.36 13.58
C PRO A 36 14.48 17.96 12.19
N ALA A 37 14.82 17.12 11.20
CA ALA A 37 14.79 17.52 9.81
C ALA A 37 13.37 18.06 9.51
N PRO A 38 13.23 19.05 8.62
CA PRO A 38 11.92 19.54 8.23
C PRO A 38 11.07 18.34 7.78
N LYS A 39 9.92 18.13 8.42
CA LYS A 39 8.96 17.11 8.01
C LYS A 39 8.49 17.41 6.58
N ASP A 40 8.97 16.57 5.68
CA ASP A 40 8.26 15.89 4.60
C ASP A 40 7.32 16.76 3.76
N SER A 41 7.84 17.20 2.62
CA SER A 41 7.00 17.79 1.59
C SER A 41 6.25 16.68 0.87
N VAL A 42 4.99 16.44 1.26
CA VAL A 42 4.12 15.43 0.64
C VAL A 42 4.21 15.49 -0.89
N LYS A 43 4.84 14.47 -1.47
CA LYS A 43 5.04 14.37 -2.92
C LYS A 43 3.81 13.76 -3.56
N VAL A 44 3.19 14.50 -4.48
CA VAL A 44 1.99 14.05 -5.20
C VAL A 44 2.36 13.59 -6.61
N LEU A 45 2.05 12.33 -6.92
CA LEU A 45 2.19 11.75 -8.25
C LEU A 45 0.79 11.54 -8.84
N ASP A 46 0.54 12.10 -10.02
CA ASP A 46 -0.73 11.95 -10.73
C ASP A 46 -0.48 11.24 -12.06
N TRP A 47 -0.79 9.95 -12.09
CA TRP A 47 -0.49 9.05 -13.19
C TRP A 47 -1.74 8.41 -13.77
N LEU A 48 -1.69 8.10 -15.06
CA LEU A 48 -2.72 7.35 -15.78
C LEU A 48 -2.15 6.01 -16.23
N ALA A 49 -2.87 4.92 -15.99
CA ALA A 49 -2.62 3.64 -16.60
C ALA A 49 -3.57 3.39 -17.76
N VAL A 50 -3.03 2.85 -18.85
CA VAL A 50 -3.78 2.30 -19.97
C VAL A 50 -3.45 0.81 -20.08
N ARG A 51 -4.45 -0.03 -19.86
CA ARG A 51 -4.35 -1.50 -19.92
C ARG A 51 -4.05 -1.93 -21.36
N GLN A 52 -3.06 -2.81 -21.50
CA GLN A 52 -2.69 -3.43 -22.78
C GLN A 52 -3.29 -4.82 -22.89
N ASN A 53 -3.21 -5.61 -21.82
CA ASN A 53 -3.75 -6.96 -21.77
C ASN A 53 -4.31 -7.28 -20.38
N SER A 54 -5.09 -8.35 -20.32
CA SER A 54 -5.65 -8.87 -19.08
C SER A 54 -5.97 -10.35 -19.27
N SER A 55 -5.63 -11.18 -18.28
CA SER A 55 -6.10 -12.55 -18.19
C SER A 55 -7.48 -12.66 -17.52
N LYS A 56 -8.16 -11.52 -17.28
CA LYS A 56 -9.45 -11.49 -16.58
C LYS A 56 -10.49 -12.32 -17.35
N PRO A 57 -11.05 -13.38 -16.75
CA PRO A 57 -12.05 -14.18 -17.43
C PRO A 57 -13.37 -13.41 -17.56
N GLU A 58 -14.18 -13.81 -18.52
CA GLU A 58 -15.51 -13.24 -18.76
C GLU A 58 -16.47 -13.51 -17.57
N HIS A 59 -16.33 -14.68 -16.96
CA HIS A 59 -17.16 -15.10 -15.82
C HIS A 59 -16.37 -15.09 -14.53
N LEU A 60 -16.69 -14.11 -13.67
CA LEU A 60 -16.07 -13.95 -12.36
C LEU A 60 -16.83 -14.73 -11.28
N ARG A 61 -16.09 -15.37 -10.38
CA ARG A 61 -16.56 -16.00 -9.14
C ARG A 61 -15.67 -15.54 -7.99
N VAL A 62 -16.15 -15.68 -6.76
CA VAL A 62 -15.29 -15.47 -5.58
C VAL A 62 -14.07 -16.41 -5.68
N GLY A 63 -12.89 -15.88 -5.41
CA GLY A 63 -11.61 -16.59 -5.58
C GLY A 63 -11.04 -16.58 -6.99
N THR A 64 -11.77 -16.12 -8.02
CA THR A 64 -11.20 -15.92 -9.36
C THR A 64 -10.08 -14.89 -9.29
N ASP A 65 -8.91 -15.25 -9.80
CA ASP A 65 -7.78 -14.35 -9.95
C ASP A 65 -7.52 -13.98 -11.42
N TRP A 66 -6.81 -12.88 -11.62
CA TRP A 66 -6.30 -12.47 -12.92
C TRP A 66 -5.11 -11.52 -12.78
N THR A 67 -4.35 -11.44 -13.87
CA THR A 67 -3.26 -10.50 -14.03
C THR A 67 -3.60 -9.53 -15.16
N SER A 68 -3.23 -8.25 -15.00
CA SER A 68 -3.32 -7.26 -16.07
C SER A 68 -2.03 -6.48 -16.19
N HIS A 69 -1.62 -6.19 -17.42
CA HIS A 69 -0.48 -5.34 -17.73
C HIS A 69 -0.94 -4.09 -18.49
N GLY A 70 -0.21 -3.00 -18.31
CA GLY A 70 -0.51 -1.73 -18.95
C GLY A 70 0.69 -0.79 -18.98
N HIS A 71 0.49 0.34 -19.64
CA HIS A 71 1.46 1.43 -19.69
C HIS A 71 1.05 2.54 -18.73
N LEU A 72 2.03 3.16 -18.08
CA LEU A 72 1.86 4.34 -17.24
C LEU A 72 2.21 5.61 -18.00
N TYR A 73 1.43 6.66 -17.76
CA TYR A 73 1.58 7.96 -18.36
C TYR A 73 1.46 9.05 -17.30
N THR A 74 2.13 10.17 -17.53
CA THR A 74 1.83 11.39 -16.77
C THR A 74 0.39 11.83 -17.01
N HIS A 75 -0.26 12.40 -15.99
CA HIS A 75 -1.55 13.04 -16.11
C HIS A 75 -1.37 14.55 -15.99
N LYS A 76 -1.71 15.30 -17.06
CA LYS A 76 -1.64 16.76 -17.06
C LYS A 76 -2.95 17.33 -17.58
N LYS A 77 -3.61 18.18 -16.78
CA LYS A 77 -4.85 18.89 -17.14
C LYS A 77 -5.94 17.98 -17.71
N GLY A 78 -6.17 16.81 -17.08
CA GLY A 78 -7.22 15.88 -17.53
C GLY A 78 -6.85 15.02 -18.75
N ARG A 79 -5.61 15.08 -19.23
CA ARG A 79 -5.17 14.40 -20.47
C ARG A 79 -4.02 13.43 -20.23
N LEU A 80 -3.98 12.39 -21.07
CA LEU A 80 -2.87 11.45 -21.17
C LEU A 80 -1.63 12.18 -21.67
N GLY A 81 -0.55 12.16 -20.88
CA GLY A 81 0.72 12.77 -21.22
C GLY A 81 1.74 11.77 -21.76
N LYS A 82 3.03 12.03 -21.49
CA LYS A 82 4.15 11.16 -21.88
C LYS A 82 4.06 9.81 -21.16
N LYS A 83 4.39 8.72 -21.86
CA LYS A 83 4.64 7.40 -21.24
C LYS A 83 5.81 7.50 -20.27
N ILE A 84 5.64 7.02 -19.05
CA ILE A 84 6.64 7.07 -17.98
C ILE A 84 7.06 5.69 -17.48
N GLY A 85 6.40 4.64 -17.97
CA GLY A 85 6.73 3.26 -17.62
C GLY A 85 5.55 2.33 -17.77
N ASP A 86 5.47 1.33 -16.91
CA ASP A 86 4.56 0.19 -17.04
C ASP A 86 3.97 -0.22 -15.70
N ILE A 87 2.80 -0.86 -15.75
CA ILE A 87 2.09 -1.37 -14.58
C ILE A 87 1.77 -2.84 -14.78
N SER A 88 1.97 -3.63 -13.73
CA SER A 88 1.45 -4.99 -13.60
C SER A 88 0.56 -5.06 -12.38
N SER A 89 -0.53 -5.80 -12.48
CA SER A 89 -1.48 -5.99 -11.38
C SER A 89 -1.90 -7.44 -11.32
N HIS A 90 -1.95 -7.99 -10.11
CA HIS A 90 -2.60 -9.25 -9.81
C HIS A 90 -3.78 -8.96 -8.89
N CYS A 91 -4.94 -9.51 -9.20
CA CYS A 91 -6.16 -9.29 -8.45
C CYS A 91 -6.91 -10.61 -8.23
N SER A 92 -7.68 -10.68 -7.15
CA SER A 92 -8.63 -11.76 -6.88
C SER A 92 -9.98 -11.22 -6.40
N ILE A 93 -11.06 -11.93 -6.69
CA ILE A 93 -12.41 -11.55 -6.21
C ILE A 93 -12.56 -11.98 -4.75
N ALA A 94 -12.80 -11.02 -3.87
CA ALA A 94 -13.13 -11.29 -2.46
C ALA A 94 -14.64 -11.40 -2.22
N ASP A 95 -15.45 -10.62 -2.94
CA ASP A 95 -16.91 -10.66 -2.82
C ASP A 95 -17.57 -10.39 -4.19
N ARG A 96 -18.76 -10.94 -4.40
CA ARG A 96 -19.54 -10.78 -5.64
C ARG A 96 -21.03 -10.96 -5.39
N ASN A 97 -21.82 -10.09 -6.02
CA ASN A 97 -23.25 -10.32 -6.20
C ASN A 97 -23.70 -9.92 -7.62
N ARG A 98 -25.01 -9.85 -7.87
CA ARG A 98 -25.57 -9.51 -9.20
C ARG A 98 -25.28 -8.07 -9.66
N HIS A 99 -24.87 -7.18 -8.76
CA HIS A 99 -24.65 -5.77 -9.02
C HIS A 99 -23.18 -5.39 -9.20
N GLY A 100 -22.24 -6.33 -8.98
CA GLY A 100 -20.81 -6.04 -9.02
C GLY A 100 -19.99 -6.98 -8.14
N TYR A 101 -18.77 -6.55 -7.81
CA TYR A 101 -17.81 -7.33 -7.02
C TYR A 101 -16.80 -6.44 -6.31
N VAL A 102 -16.13 -6.99 -5.30
CA VAL A 102 -14.94 -6.42 -4.67
C VAL A 102 -13.72 -7.24 -5.09
N ALA A 103 -12.68 -6.57 -5.54
CA ALA A 103 -11.41 -7.20 -5.90
C ALA A 103 -10.29 -6.76 -4.95
N LEU A 104 -9.52 -7.71 -4.43
CA LEU A 104 -8.26 -7.44 -3.76
C LEU A 104 -7.16 -7.45 -4.80
N CYS A 105 -6.29 -6.45 -4.80
CA CYS A 105 -5.28 -6.29 -5.81
C CYS A 105 -3.93 -5.89 -5.22
N HIS A 106 -2.88 -6.49 -5.76
CA HIS A 106 -1.52 -6.02 -5.63
C HIS A 106 -1.02 -5.53 -7.00
N ARG A 107 -0.38 -4.37 -7.03
CA ARG A 107 0.15 -3.79 -8.27
C ARG A 107 1.57 -3.32 -8.08
N VAL A 108 2.33 -3.36 -9.16
CA VAL A 108 3.67 -2.76 -9.24
C VAL A 108 3.68 -1.77 -10.38
N LEU A 109 3.99 -0.53 -10.07
CA LEU A 109 4.14 0.57 -10.99
C LEU A 109 5.64 0.81 -11.17
N ARG A 110 6.15 0.65 -12.38
CA ARG A 110 7.56 0.82 -12.70
C ARG A 110 7.73 2.00 -13.62
N THR A 111 8.73 2.83 -13.34
CA THR A 111 9.15 3.97 -14.15
C THR A 111 10.66 3.96 -14.32
N ASP A 112 11.19 4.84 -15.17
CA ASP A 112 12.64 5.01 -15.33
C ASP A 112 13.33 5.47 -14.03
N HIS A 113 12.56 6.03 -13.09
CA HIS A 113 13.07 6.52 -11.80
C HIS A 113 12.96 5.51 -10.67
N GLY A 114 12.35 4.34 -10.88
CA GLY A 114 12.12 3.35 -9.83
C GLY A 114 10.73 2.75 -9.85
N SER A 115 10.41 1.99 -8.80
CA SER A 115 9.14 1.27 -8.67
C SER A 115 8.41 1.57 -7.37
N ILE A 116 7.08 1.47 -7.43
CA ILE A 116 6.16 1.56 -6.30
C ILE A 116 5.22 0.35 -6.33
N SER A 117 4.92 -0.20 -5.16
CA SER A 117 3.92 -1.26 -4.97
C SER A 117 2.65 -0.71 -4.33
N LEU A 118 1.50 -1.24 -4.76
CA LEU A 118 0.16 -0.87 -4.29
C LEU A 118 -0.57 -2.10 -3.77
N SER A 119 -1.31 -1.95 -2.67
CA SER A 119 -2.17 -2.99 -2.10
C SER A 119 -3.55 -2.40 -1.77
N ASP A 120 -4.61 -2.91 -2.40
CA ASP A 120 -5.96 -2.33 -2.27
C ASP A 120 -7.10 -3.34 -2.40
N ALA A 121 -8.26 -2.91 -1.90
CA ALA A 121 -9.56 -3.46 -2.23
C ALA A 121 -10.32 -2.45 -3.12
N ILE A 122 -10.74 -2.88 -4.30
CA ILE A 122 -11.50 -2.07 -5.26
C ILE A 122 -12.96 -2.51 -5.28
N ASP A 123 -13.84 -1.57 -4.99
CA ASP A 123 -15.27 -1.71 -5.16
C ASP A 123 -15.65 -1.48 -6.64
N ARG A 124 -16.30 -2.47 -7.27
CA ARG A 124 -16.82 -2.43 -8.64
C ARG A 124 -18.34 -2.48 -8.71
N PHE A 125 -19.04 -2.15 -7.63
CA PHE A 125 -20.49 -2.01 -7.63
C PHE A 125 -20.94 -0.70 -8.30
N GLY A 126 -22.13 -0.74 -8.91
CA GLY A 126 -22.79 0.44 -9.45
C GLY A 126 -22.27 0.89 -10.81
N ARG A 127 -22.45 2.17 -11.12
CA ARG A 127 -21.98 2.79 -12.37
C ARG A 127 -20.58 3.36 -12.17
N HIS A 128 -19.79 3.40 -13.26
CA HIS A 128 -18.50 4.09 -13.28
C HIS A 128 -18.61 5.57 -12.83
N PRO A 129 -17.52 6.16 -12.31
CA PRO A 129 -16.22 5.52 -12.09
C PRO A 129 -16.20 4.61 -10.86
N HIS A 130 -15.38 3.57 -10.93
CA HIS A 130 -15.11 2.70 -9.78
C HIS A 130 -13.77 3.08 -9.15
N GLY A 131 -13.52 2.72 -7.90
CA GLY A 131 -12.28 3.11 -7.26
C GLY A 131 -12.09 2.55 -5.86
N GLY A 132 -11.01 2.99 -5.24
CA GLY A 132 -10.64 2.60 -3.89
C GLY A 132 -9.37 3.29 -3.44
N ARG A 133 -9.07 3.13 -2.16
CA ARG A 133 -7.79 3.55 -1.56
C ARG A 133 -6.82 2.38 -1.58
N SER A 134 -5.54 2.70 -1.75
CA SER A 134 -4.45 1.73 -1.76
C SER A 134 -3.35 2.16 -0.81
N ALA A 135 -2.78 1.20 -0.10
CA ALA A 135 -1.52 1.40 0.62
C ALA A 135 -0.37 1.44 -0.39
N VAL A 136 0.54 2.38 -0.22
CA VAL A 136 1.72 2.58 -1.05
C VAL A 136 2.95 2.11 -0.30
N THR A 137 3.76 1.31 -0.94
CA THR A 137 5.09 0.94 -0.45
C THR A 137 6.11 1.15 -1.55
N GLY A 138 7.21 1.77 -1.18
CA GLY A 138 8.38 1.97 -2.00
C GLY A 138 8.95 0.67 -2.51
N GLY A 139 9.61 0.74 -3.66
CA GLY A 139 10.27 -0.39 -4.29
C GLY A 139 11.74 -0.09 -4.50
N THR A 140 12.05 0.53 -5.63
CA THR A 140 13.44 0.84 -6.02
C THR A 140 13.61 2.28 -6.46
N GLY A 141 14.88 2.69 -6.62
CA GLY A 141 15.24 3.98 -7.19
C GLY A 141 14.80 5.15 -6.32
N ALA A 142 14.24 6.20 -6.94
CA ALA A 142 13.77 7.41 -6.28
C ALA A 142 12.55 7.21 -5.36
N TYR A 143 12.05 5.97 -5.24
CA TYR A 143 10.94 5.59 -4.39
C TYR A 143 11.32 4.45 -3.43
N ALA A 144 12.61 4.17 -3.20
CA ALA A 144 13.03 3.01 -2.40
C ALA A 144 12.45 3.02 -0.98
N ASP A 145 12.46 4.18 -0.33
CA ASP A 145 12.00 4.35 1.05
C ASP A 145 10.59 4.96 1.13
N ALA A 146 9.89 5.04 -0.01
CA ALA A 146 8.64 5.76 -0.09
C ALA A 146 7.50 5.05 0.65
N GLU A 147 6.67 5.80 1.38
CA GLU A 147 5.41 5.28 1.94
C GLU A 147 4.24 6.23 1.70
N GLY A 148 3.01 5.72 1.84
CA GLY A 148 1.82 6.56 1.84
C GLY A 148 0.59 5.87 1.27
N GLN A 149 -0.17 6.62 0.47
CA GLN A 149 -1.49 6.19 0.01
C GLN A 149 -1.80 6.63 -1.42
N ALA A 150 -2.60 5.83 -2.12
CA ALA A 150 -3.11 6.18 -3.44
C ALA A 150 -4.64 6.15 -3.48
N GLU A 151 -5.21 7.09 -4.21
CA GLU A 151 -6.59 7.00 -4.68
C GLU A 151 -6.58 6.49 -6.12
N ILE A 152 -7.37 5.46 -6.39
CA ILE A 152 -7.46 4.82 -7.70
C ILE A 152 -8.85 5.04 -8.26
N THR A 153 -8.93 5.55 -9.49
CA THR A 153 -10.20 5.80 -10.19
C THR A 153 -10.19 5.13 -11.56
N PHE A 154 -11.19 4.29 -11.84
CA PHE A 154 -11.39 3.58 -13.11
C PHE A 154 -12.54 4.21 -13.91
N PHE A 155 -12.21 4.82 -15.05
CA PHE A 155 -13.16 5.59 -15.89
C PHE A 155 -13.91 4.74 -16.94
N GLY A 156 -13.79 3.43 -16.87
CA GLY A 156 -14.34 2.51 -17.87
C GLY A 156 -13.42 1.32 -18.06
N GLU A 157 -13.51 0.69 -19.22
CA GLU A 157 -12.62 -0.41 -19.56
C GLU A 157 -11.22 0.11 -19.90
N GLY A 158 -10.22 -0.42 -19.19
CA GLY A 158 -8.82 -0.28 -19.56
C GLY A 158 -8.14 1.05 -19.21
N ARG A 159 -8.81 1.99 -18.53
CA ARG A 159 -8.16 3.21 -18.01
C ARG A 159 -8.33 3.39 -16.51
N ALA A 160 -7.25 3.74 -15.84
CA ALA A 160 -7.24 4.07 -14.41
C ALA A 160 -6.36 5.28 -14.12
N ARG A 161 -6.78 6.14 -13.19
CA ARG A 161 -5.93 7.18 -12.58
C ARG A 161 -5.44 6.71 -11.23
N PHE A 162 -4.18 7.01 -10.95
CA PHE A 162 -3.53 6.80 -9.66
C PHE A 162 -3.09 8.19 -9.17
N LEU A 163 -3.76 8.67 -8.13
CA LEU A 163 -3.34 9.86 -7.40
C LEU A 163 -2.61 9.38 -6.14
N ILE A 164 -1.29 9.34 -6.20
CA ILE A 164 -0.42 8.82 -5.14
C ILE A 164 0.10 9.99 -4.33
N LYS A 165 -0.02 9.89 -3.00
CA LYS A 165 0.56 10.82 -2.04
C LYS A 165 1.60 10.04 -1.25
N LEU A 166 2.85 10.50 -1.34
CA LEU A 166 3.95 9.97 -0.55
C LEU A 166 4.16 10.87 0.67
N ASP A 167 4.44 10.26 1.81
CA ASP A 167 4.49 10.93 3.11
C ASP A 167 5.90 11.47 3.46
N ASP A 168 6.86 11.40 2.53
CA ASP A 168 8.27 11.83 2.64
C ASP A 168 8.62 13.01 1.71
#